data_AF-A0A7Y6NTN7-F1
#
_entry.id   AF-A0A7Y6NTN7-F1
#
_cell.length_a   1.000
_cell.length_b   1.000
_cell.length_c   1.000
_cell.angle_alpha   90.00
_cell.angle_beta   90.00
_cell.angle_gamma   90.00
#
_symmetry.space_group_name_H-M   'P 1'
#
loop_
_entity.id
_entity.type
_entity.pdbx_description
1 polymer ?
#
loop_
_entity_poly.entity_id
_entity_poly.type
_entity_poly.pdbx_seq_one_letter_code
_entity_poly.pdbx_strand_id
1 'polypeptide(L)'
;MNLSNRFPSRAVIRQMHLIYLHARKRSLVAAIERERRRGRSTARLQAALDAVLARSASLVALISAEKAAARSAEASARVPRLVEYPAPEAKVGSASRPAFSSKRRADETP
;
A
#
# COMPACT_ATOMS: atom_id res chain seq x y z
N MET A 1 -34.16 -9.21 1.71
CA MET A 1 -33.57 -8.72 0.44
C MET A 1 -32.43 -7.76 0.76
N ASN A 2 -31.18 -8.11 0.46
CA ASN A 2 -30.00 -7.26 0.75
C ASN A 2 -29.92 -6.10 -0.26
N LEU A 3 -30.06 -4.87 0.23
CA LEU A 3 -29.98 -3.62 -0.58
C LEU A 3 -28.54 -3.19 -0.90
N SER A 4 -27.53 -3.90 -0.39
CA SER A 4 -26.11 -3.56 -0.48
C SER A 4 -25.51 -3.68 -1.90
N ASN A 5 -26.24 -4.27 -2.85
CA ASN A 5 -25.79 -4.44 -4.25
C ASN A 5 -26.27 -3.34 -5.21
N ARG A 6 -26.99 -2.31 -4.75
CA ARG A 6 -27.60 -1.31 -5.66
C ARG A 6 -26.63 -0.25 -6.18
N PHE A 7 -25.44 -0.10 -5.61
CA PHE A 7 -24.51 0.96 -6.00
C PHE A 7 -23.12 0.41 -6.34
N PRO A 8 -22.52 0.86 -7.46
CA PRO A 8 -21.16 0.48 -7.79
C PRO A 8 -20.20 0.94 -6.70
N SER A 9 -19.19 0.11 -6.41
CA SER A 9 -18.16 0.47 -5.43
C SER A 9 -17.42 1.74 -5.88
N ARG A 10 -16.85 2.48 -4.92
CA ARG A 10 -16.05 3.69 -5.22
C ARG A 10 -14.91 3.38 -6.21
N ALA A 11 -14.34 2.18 -6.15
CA ALA A 11 -13.32 1.72 -7.10
C ALA A 11 -13.88 1.63 -8.53
N VAL A 12 -15.07 1.04 -8.70
CA VAL A 12 -15.75 0.94 -10.01
C VAL A 12 -16.10 2.34 -10.54
N ILE A 13 -16.62 3.23 -9.69
CA ILE A 13 -16.95 4.61 -10.08
C ILE A 13 -15.70 5.34 -10.61
N ARG A 14 -14.56 5.22 -9.91
CA ARG A 14 -13.30 5.85 -10.37
C ARG A 14 -12.79 5.25 -11.67
N GLN A 15 -12.92 3.94 -11.87
CA GLN A 15 -12.56 3.29 -13.14
C GLN A 15 -13.45 3.77 -14.29
N MET A 16 -14.77 3.86 -14.09
CA MET A 16 -15.68 4.42 -15.10
C MET A 16 -15.34 5.88 -15.41
N HIS A 17 -14.98 6.66 -14.39
CA HIS A 17 -14.56 8.04 -14.58
C HIS A 17 -13.26 8.16 -15.41
N LEU A 18 -12.30 7.25 -15.22
CA LEU A 18 -11.10 7.21 -16.08
C LEU A 18 -11.43 6.91 -17.54
N ILE A 19 -12.36 5.98 -17.80
CA ILE A 19 -12.82 5.67 -19.16
C ILE A 19 -13.43 6.93 -19.80
N TYR A 20 -14.28 7.63 -19.06
CA TYR A 20 -14.88 8.89 -19.50
C TYR A 20 -13.82 9.96 -19.82
N LEU A 21 -12.85 10.18 -18.94
CA LEU A 21 -11.78 11.15 -19.16
C LEU A 21 -10.92 10.79 -20.38
N HIS A 22 -10.69 9.49 -20.62
CA HIS A 22 -9.95 9.04 -21.79
C HIS A 22 -10.71 9.32 -23.10
N ALA A 23 -12.03 9.12 -23.10
CA ALA A 23 -12.88 9.52 -24.23
C ALA A 23 -12.85 11.03 -24.45
N ARG A 24 -12.99 11.82 -23.38
CA ARG A 24 -12.92 13.29 -23.43
C ARG A 24 -11.59 13.80 -23.97
N LYS A 25 -10.47 13.20 -23.55
CA LYS A 25 -9.12 13.49 -24.06
C LYS A 25 -9.06 13.35 -25.58
N ARG A 26 -9.54 12.21 -26.11
CA ARG A 26 -9.55 11.97 -27.57
C ARG A 26 -10.37 13.02 -28.32
N SER A 27 -11.55 13.37 -27.80
CA SER A 27 -12.39 14.41 -28.40
C SER A 27 -11.71 15.77 -28.41
N LEU A 28 -10.99 16.13 -27.34
CA LEU A 28 -10.26 17.39 -27.24
C LEU A 28 -9.08 17.45 -28.22
N VAL A 29 -8.29 16.38 -28.32
CA VAL A 29 -7.20 16.29 -29.31
C VAL A 29 -7.74 16.50 -30.73
N ALA A 30 -8.82 15.80 -31.09
CA ALA A 30 -9.46 15.95 -32.39
C ALA A 30 -10.05 17.36 -32.62
N ALA A 31 -10.49 18.05 -31.55
CA ALA A 31 -10.96 19.43 -31.66
C ALA A 31 -9.79 20.42 -31.85
N ILE A 32 -8.68 20.22 -31.14
CA ILE A 32 -7.45 21.00 -31.28
C ILE A 32 -6.92 20.90 -32.71
N GLU A 33 -6.83 19.68 -33.24
CA GLU A 33 -6.37 19.46 -34.62
C GLU A 33 -7.28 20.16 -35.64
N ARG A 34 -8.61 20.11 -35.44
CA ARG A 34 -9.57 20.80 -36.30
C ARG A 34 -9.40 22.31 -36.27
N GLU A 35 -9.25 22.91 -35.09
CA GLU A 35 -9.06 24.35 -34.96
C GLU A 35 -7.70 24.80 -35.49
N ARG A 36 -6.64 24.00 -35.30
CA ARG A 36 -5.32 24.24 -35.87
C ARG A 36 -5.36 24.28 -37.40
N ARG A 37 -6.08 23.35 -38.05
CA ARG A 37 -6.27 23.36 -39.52
C ARG A 37 -7.00 24.60 -40.02
N ARG A 38 -7.86 25.19 -39.19
CA ARG A 38 -8.59 26.43 -39.48
C ARG A 38 -7.78 27.69 -39.18
N GLY A 39 -6.54 27.56 -38.72
CA GLY A 39 -5.71 28.69 -38.29
C GLY A 39 -6.24 29.41 -37.04
N ARG A 40 -7.11 28.76 -36.26
CA ARG A 40 -7.74 29.35 -35.08
C ARG A 40 -6.94 29.02 -33.82
N SER A 41 -7.05 29.90 -32.83
CA SER A 41 -6.40 29.70 -31.53
C SER A 41 -6.91 28.45 -30.84
N THR A 42 -5.98 27.61 -30.39
CA THR A 42 -6.26 26.37 -29.66
C THR A 42 -6.07 26.50 -28.15
N ALA A 43 -5.68 27.68 -27.64
CA ALA A 43 -5.25 27.87 -26.25
C ALA A 43 -6.30 27.38 -25.22
N ARG A 44 -7.58 27.67 -25.46
CA ARG A 44 -8.67 27.21 -24.58
C ARG A 44 -8.84 25.69 -24.60
N LEU A 45 -8.70 25.06 -25.77
CA LEU A 45 -8.80 23.62 -25.91
C LEU A 45 -7.58 22.91 -25.31
N GLN A 46 -6.40 23.52 -25.42
CA GLN A 46 -5.18 23.03 -24.81
C GLN A 46 -5.28 23.07 -23.28
N ALA A 47 -5.74 24.19 -22.70
CA ALA A 47 -5.99 24.27 -21.26
C ALA A 47 -7.01 23.22 -20.77
N ALA A 48 -8.07 22.97 -21.56
CA ALA A 48 -9.03 21.91 -21.25
C ALA A 48 -8.41 20.51 -21.31
N LEU A 49 -7.50 20.26 -22.27
CA LEU A 49 -6.76 19.01 -22.37
C LEU A 49 -5.84 18.80 -21.17
N ASP A 50 -5.10 19.83 -20.78
CA ASP A 50 -4.19 19.78 -19.63
C ASP A 50 -4.95 19.49 -18.33
N ALA A 51 -6.13 20.11 -18.13
CA ALA A 51 -7.00 19.81 -17.00
C ALA A 51 -7.48 18.35 -16.98
N VAL A 52 -7.84 17.79 -18.14
CA VAL A 52 -8.24 16.38 -18.26
C VAL A 52 -7.07 15.45 -17.94
N LEU A 53 -5.85 15.78 -18.41
CA LEU A 53 -4.64 15.01 -18.11
C LEU A 53 -4.32 15.02 -16.61
N ALA A 54 -4.34 16.20 -15.97
CA ALA A 54 -4.10 16.33 -14.54
C ALA A 54 -5.11 15.50 -13.72
N ARG A 55 -6.40 15.61 -14.04
CA ARG A 55 -7.45 14.84 -13.34
C ARG A 55 -7.33 13.33 -13.55
N SER A 56 -6.94 12.91 -14.76
CA SER A 56 -6.68 11.51 -15.06
C SER A 56 -5.51 10.97 -14.22
N ALA A 57 -4.41 11.72 -14.13
CA ALA A 57 -3.25 11.34 -13.34
C ALA A 57 -3.61 11.19 -11.84
N SER A 58 -4.36 12.14 -11.27
CA SER A 58 -4.82 12.05 -9.89
C SER A 58 -5.70 10.80 -9.64
N LEU A 59 -6.59 10.47 -10.57
CA LEU A 59 -7.44 9.28 -10.43
C LEU A 59 -6.66 7.97 -10.56
N VAL A 60 -5.67 7.91 -11.44
CA VAL A 60 -4.77 6.75 -11.53
C VAL A 60 -4.00 6.58 -10.23
N ALA A 61 -3.48 7.66 -9.65
CA ALA A 61 -2.79 7.61 -8.36
C ALA A 61 -3.69 7.07 -7.24
N LEU A 62 -4.94 7.54 -7.16
CA LEU A 62 -5.91 7.05 -6.18
C LEU A 62 -6.22 5.56 -6.35
N ILE A 63 -6.46 5.11 -7.58
CA ILE A 63 -6.74 3.68 -7.86
C ILE A 63 -5.52 2.82 -7.50
N SER A 64 -4.31 3.29 -7.79
CA SER A 64 -3.08 2.58 -7.45
C SER A 64 -2.87 2.50 -5.93
N ALA A 65 -3.12 3.58 -5.20
CA ALA A 65 -3.04 3.61 -3.75
C ALA A 65 -4.04 2.65 -3.09
N GLU A 66 -5.29 2.60 -3.58
CA GLU A 66 -6.30 1.66 -3.09
C GLU A 66 -5.91 0.21 -3.35
N LYS A 67 -5.36 -0.09 -4.53
CA LYS A 67 -4.84 -1.43 -4.85
C LYS A 67 -3.67 -1.82 -3.94
N ALA A 68 -2.77 -0.89 -3.62
CA ALA A 68 -1.66 -1.13 -2.72
C ALA A 68 -2.14 -1.38 -1.28
N ALA A 69 -3.09 -0.57 -0.79
CA ALA A 69 -3.69 -0.76 0.53
C ALA A 69 -4.42 -2.11 0.64
N ALA A 70 -5.17 -2.51 -0.40
CA ALA A 70 -5.84 -3.80 -0.43
C ALA A 70 -4.85 -4.98 -0.36
N ARG A 71 -3.76 -4.94 -1.13
CA ARG A 71 -2.71 -5.96 -1.09
C ARG A 71 -1.99 -6.01 0.26
N SER A 72 -1.75 -4.86 0.88
CA SER A 72 -1.13 -4.78 2.20
C SER A 72 -2.03 -5.35 3.31
N ALA A 73 -3.33 -5.04 3.25
CA ALA A 73 -4.32 -5.60 4.17
C ALA A 73 -4.44 -7.12 3.99
N GLU A 74 -4.44 -7.61 2.75
CA GLU A 74 -4.46 -9.04 2.44
C GLU A 74 -3.18 -9.75 2.89
N ALA A 75 -2.00 -9.14 2.69
CA ALA A 75 -0.74 -9.66 3.19
C ALA A 75 -0.74 -9.75 4.72
N SER A 76 -1.23 -8.71 5.40
CA SER A 76 -1.34 -8.67 6.87
C SER A 76 -2.33 -9.70 7.42
N ALA A 77 -3.41 -9.98 6.69
CA ALA A 77 -4.36 -11.03 7.06
C ALA A 77 -3.81 -12.45 6.82
N ARG A 78 -2.87 -12.61 5.87
CA ARG A 78 -2.20 -13.87 5.57
C ARG A 78 -0.96 -14.14 6.42
N VAL A 79 -0.46 -13.16 7.17
CA VAL A 79 0.51 -13.42 8.24
C VAL A 79 -0.23 -14.24 9.30
N PRO A 80 0.07 -15.55 9.50
CA PRO A 80 -0.40 -16.21 10.70
C PRO A 80 0.08 -15.37 11.87
N ARG A 81 -0.83 -15.02 12.80
CA ARG A 81 -0.46 -14.41 14.07
C ARG A 81 0.51 -15.35 14.78
N LEU A 82 1.80 -15.28 14.47
CA LEU A 82 2.85 -15.71 15.36
C LEU A 82 2.81 -14.71 16.50
N VAL A 83 2.12 -15.07 17.58
CA VAL A 83 2.60 -14.98 18.96
C VAL A 83 1.48 -15.53 19.84
N GLU A 84 1.73 -16.68 20.45
CA GLU A 84 1.83 -16.78 21.89
C GLU A 84 2.92 -17.82 22.17
N TYR A 85 4.15 -17.35 22.38
CA TYR A 85 5.11 -18.16 23.13
C TYR A 85 4.61 -18.11 24.58
N PRO A 86 4.25 -19.24 25.22
CA PRO A 86 3.99 -19.23 26.65
C PRO A 86 5.25 -18.70 27.33
N ALA A 87 5.06 -17.76 28.25
CA ALA A 87 6.12 -17.18 29.06
C ALA A 87 7.05 -18.30 29.54
N PRO A 88 8.39 -18.18 29.42
CA PRO A 88 9.27 -19.15 30.03
C PRO A 88 8.95 -19.11 31.53
N GLU A 89 8.35 -20.19 32.03
CA GLU A 89 8.15 -20.40 33.45
C GLU A 89 9.48 -20.06 34.11
N ALA A 90 9.46 -19.07 34.99
CA ALA A 90 10.56 -18.79 35.89
C ALA A 90 10.72 -20.05 36.76
N LYS A 91 11.48 -21.03 36.26
CA LYS A 91 12.17 -21.97 37.11
C LYS A 91 13.15 -21.12 37.90
N VAL A 92 12.69 -20.67 39.06
CA VAL A 92 13.55 -20.31 40.18
C VAL A 92 14.24 -21.61 40.59
N GLY A 93 15.22 -21.99 39.76
CA GLY A 93 16.22 -22.96 40.12
C GLY A 93 17.02 -22.33 41.23
N SER A 94 16.86 -22.86 42.44
CA SER A 94 17.74 -22.63 43.56
C SER A 94 19.17 -22.83 43.09
N ALA A 95 19.88 -21.72 42.91
CA ALA A 95 21.31 -21.74 42.71
C ALA A 95 21.95 -22.43 43.91
N SER A 96 22.75 -23.47 43.69
CA SER A 96 24.12 -23.56 44.19
C SER A 96 24.72 -24.95 43.98
N ARG A 97 25.59 -25.11 42.97
CA ARG A 97 27.02 -25.45 43.13
C ARG A 97 27.61 -26.00 41.82
N PRO A 98 28.64 -25.35 41.23
CA PRO A 98 29.61 -26.06 40.40
C PRO A 98 30.59 -26.81 41.31
N ALA A 99 30.80 -28.09 41.03
CA ALA A 99 31.83 -28.92 41.66
C ALA A 99 33.22 -28.42 41.25
N PHE A 100 33.88 -27.66 42.12
CA PHE A 100 35.28 -27.28 41.93
C PHE A 100 36.17 -28.38 42.51
N SER A 101 36.75 -29.19 41.61
CA SER A 101 37.82 -30.12 41.90
C SER A 101 39.15 -29.35 41.86
N SER A 102 39.78 -29.15 43.02
CA SER A 102 41.21 -28.78 43.07
C SER A 102 41.92 -29.50 44.22
N LYS A 103 42.99 -30.20 43.82
CA LYS A 103 43.90 -31.01 44.63
C LYS A 103 44.57 -30.17 45.72
N ARG A 104 44.60 -30.67 46.96
CA ARG A 104 45.46 -30.15 48.02
C ARG A 104 46.92 -30.44 47.68
N ARG A 105 47.79 -29.43 47.78
CA ARG A 105 49.23 -29.60 47.97
C ARG A 105 49.70 -28.72 49.12
N ALA A 106 50.50 -29.37 49.97
CA ALA A 106 51.58 -28.85 50.81
C ALA A 106 51.23 -27.77 51.83
N ASP A 107 51.10 -28.21 53.08
CA ASP A 107 51.44 -27.40 54.26
C ASP A 107 52.97 -27.22 54.28
N GLU A 108 53.41 -25.98 54.13
CA GLU A 108 54.71 -25.50 54.64
C GLU A 108 54.45 -24.62 55.86
N THR A 109 55.14 -25.01 56.93
CA THR A 109 55.46 -24.44 58.26
C THR A 109 55.44 -22.90 58.43
N PRO A 110 55.41 -22.42 59.69
CA PRO A 110 56.62 -22.31 60.51
C PRO A 110 56.68 -23.24 61.72
#